data_AF-A0A7R8YW49-F1
#
_entry.id   AF-A0A7R8YW49-F1
#
_cell.length_a   1.000
_cell.length_b   1.000
_cell.length_c   1.000
_cell.angle_alpha   90.00
_cell.angle_beta   90.00
_cell.angle_gamma   90.00
#
_symmetry.space_group_name_H-M   'P 1'
#
loop_
_entity.id
_entity.type
_entity.pdbx_description
1 polymer ?
#
loop_
_entity_poly.entity_id
_entity_poly.type
_entity_poly.pdbx_seq_one_letter_code
_entity_poly.pdbx_strand_id
1 'polypeptide(L)'
;MVHTYVQQKPIRNTTFVPDLSEEGTFTKTLPEPIGAKSDAVWHEDLTPFERCFYHQTLNSTRRFAGFIPSSLIPKDSLEFILQSRYNHNLELFGDKVDTLLQKESVGEPSFRRIRNTVDQTPLKVEHMGHPLRVGGLTEKISPHSVKLINSGHHSQMTNPGYSRQPADGNKFNY
;
A
#
# COMPACT_ATOMS: atom_id res chain seq x y z
N MET A 1 -3.90 11.30 -7.09
CA MET A 1 -3.55 9.87 -7.07
C MET A 1 -4.71 9.11 -6.45
N VAL A 2 -5.44 8.33 -7.24
CA VAL A 2 -6.53 7.49 -6.73
C VAL A 2 -5.87 6.25 -6.12
N HIS A 3 -5.84 6.15 -4.80
CA HIS A 3 -5.46 4.91 -4.14
C HIS A 3 -6.58 3.91 -4.39
N THR A 4 -6.40 3.04 -5.38
CA THR A 4 -7.30 1.89 -5.58
C THR A 4 -7.02 0.89 -4.47
N TYR A 5 -7.78 0.99 -3.37
CA TYR A 5 -7.81 -0.04 -2.35
C TYR A 5 -8.36 -1.32 -2.99
N VAL A 6 -7.51 -2.33 -3.15
CA VAL A 6 -7.97 -3.65 -3.55
C VAL A 6 -8.81 -4.18 -2.39
N GLN A 7 -10.13 -4.28 -2.59
CA GLN A 7 -11.02 -4.78 -1.55
C GLN A 7 -10.67 -6.24 -1.25
N GLN A 8 -10.16 -6.48 -0.05
CA GLN A 8 -9.93 -7.83 0.45
C GLN A 8 -11.29 -8.50 0.67
N LYS A 9 -11.46 -9.70 0.13
CA LYS A 9 -12.70 -10.45 0.32
C LYS A 9 -12.63 -11.14 1.70
N PRO A 10 -13.55 -10.85 2.63
CA PRO A 10 -13.57 -11.53 3.93
C PRO A 10 -14.05 -12.98 3.73
N ILE A 11 -13.26 -13.94 4.19
CA ILE A 11 -13.61 -15.36 4.20
C ILE A 11 -13.93 -15.76 5.64
N ARG A 12 -14.93 -16.64 5.84
CA ARG A 12 -15.24 -17.15 7.18
C ARG A 12 -14.02 -17.87 7.75
N ASN A 13 -13.65 -17.52 8.98
CA ASN A 13 -12.58 -18.22 9.66
C ASN A 13 -13.02 -19.65 10.00
N THR A 14 -12.23 -20.63 9.58
CA THR A 14 -12.45 -22.06 9.84
C THR A 14 -11.59 -22.59 10.99
N THR A 15 -10.67 -21.79 11.52
CA THR A 15 -9.81 -22.19 12.64
C THR A 15 -10.57 -22.14 13.97
N PHE A 16 -9.98 -22.79 14.99
CA PHE A 16 -10.54 -22.84 16.34
C PHE A 16 -10.39 -21.51 17.11
N VAL A 17 -9.46 -20.64 16.69
CA VAL A 17 -9.19 -19.33 17.31
C VAL A 17 -9.48 -18.21 16.31
N PRO A 18 -10.24 -17.18 16.70
CA PRO A 18 -10.46 -16.03 15.84
C PRO A 18 -9.16 -15.24 15.63
N ASP A 19 -9.01 -14.71 14.41
CA ASP A 19 -7.91 -13.80 14.12
C ASP A 19 -8.20 -12.41 14.70
N LEU A 20 -7.34 -11.98 15.63
CA LEU A 20 -7.41 -10.69 16.32
C LEU A 20 -6.07 -9.95 16.25
N SER A 21 -5.21 -10.26 15.27
CA SER A 21 -3.88 -9.68 15.14
C SER A 21 -3.90 -8.15 15.00
N GLU A 22 -4.95 -7.58 14.41
CA GLU A 22 -5.12 -6.13 14.26
C GLU A 22 -5.61 -5.44 15.55
N GLU A 23 -6.34 -6.19 16.40
CA GLU A 23 -6.91 -5.66 17.65
C GLU A 23 -5.92 -5.70 18.81
N GLY A 24 -4.95 -6.62 18.81
CA GLY A 24 -4.03 -6.77 19.92
C GLY A 24 -3.13 -8.00 19.82
N THR A 25 -2.46 -8.31 20.93
CA THR A 25 -1.48 -9.39 21.01
C THR A 25 -1.75 -10.30 22.22
N PHE A 26 -1.50 -11.59 22.06
CA PHE A 26 -1.63 -12.55 23.16
C PHE A 26 -0.30 -12.74 23.89
N THR A 27 -0.29 -12.53 25.20
CA THR A 27 0.84 -12.83 26.09
C THR A 27 1.02 -14.33 26.28
N LYS A 28 -0.08 -15.09 26.25
CA LYS A 28 -0.10 -16.54 26.41
C LYS A 28 -0.85 -17.17 25.24
N THR A 29 -0.33 -18.28 24.75
CA THR A 29 -1.01 -19.06 23.71
C THR A 29 -2.31 -19.65 24.25
N LEU A 30 -3.32 -19.71 23.39
CA LEU A 30 -4.57 -20.39 23.70
C LEU A 30 -4.37 -21.91 23.60
N PRO A 31 -5.17 -22.71 24.33
CA PRO A 31 -5.07 -24.16 24.24
C PRO A 31 -5.41 -24.63 22.82
N GLU A 32 -4.57 -25.50 22.28
CA GLU A 32 -4.74 -26.07 20.94
C GLU A 32 -5.33 -27.47 21.03
N PRO A 33 -6.23 -27.84 20.09
CA PRO A 33 -6.78 -29.19 20.04
C PRO A 33 -5.69 -30.22 19.71
N ILE A 34 -5.71 -31.33 20.43
CA ILE A 34 -4.73 -32.42 20.26
C ILE A 34 -4.92 -33.02 18.85
N GLY A 35 -3.87 -32.98 18.03
CA GLY A 35 -3.89 -33.58 16.69
C GLY A 35 -4.39 -32.68 15.56
N ALA A 36 -4.53 -31.37 15.77
CA ALA A 36 -4.79 -30.44 14.68
C ALA A 36 -3.70 -30.50 13.61
N LYS A 37 -4.00 -31.18 12.49
CA LYS A 37 -3.22 -31.11 11.26
C LYS A 37 -3.57 -29.81 10.54
N SER A 38 -2.59 -29.20 9.88
CA SER A 38 -2.75 -27.92 9.17
C SER A 38 -3.89 -27.90 8.15
N ASP A 39 -4.18 -29.06 7.55
CA ASP A 39 -5.09 -29.16 6.40
C ASP A 39 -6.43 -29.84 6.75
N ALA A 40 -6.59 -30.32 7.98
CA ALA A 40 -7.81 -31.00 8.43
C ALA A 40 -8.73 -30.04 9.20
N VAL A 41 -10.04 -30.29 9.13
CA VAL A 41 -11.02 -29.54 9.92
C VAL A 41 -10.80 -29.87 11.39
N TRP A 42 -10.36 -28.87 12.17
CA TRP A 42 -9.85 -29.04 13.54
C TRP A 42 -10.80 -29.76 14.52
N HIS A 43 -12.10 -29.86 14.20
CA HIS A 43 -13.13 -30.37 15.09
C HIS A 43 -13.62 -31.78 14.78
N GLU A 44 -13.13 -32.43 13.71
CA GLU A 44 -13.65 -33.73 13.25
C GLU A 44 -13.42 -34.85 14.27
N ASP A 45 -12.21 -34.94 14.82
CA ASP A 45 -11.83 -36.01 15.75
C ASP A 45 -12.13 -35.71 17.23
N LEU A 46 -12.71 -34.53 17.52
CA LEU A 46 -12.96 -34.07 18.88
C LEU A 46 -14.37 -34.44 19.36
N THR A 47 -14.49 -34.79 20.63
CA THR A 47 -15.79 -34.94 21.28
C THR A 47 -16.53 -33.60 21.38
N PRO A 48 -17.86 -33.59 21.54
CA PRO A 48 -18.62 -32.35 21.65
C PRO A 48 -18.12 -31.37 22.72
N PHE A 49 -17.71 -31.87 23.89
CA PHE A 49 -17.23 -31.00 24.98
C PHE A 49 -15.84 -30.42 24.69
N GLU A 50 -14.95 -31.19 24.06
CA GLU A 50 -13.63 -30.70 23.60
C GLU A 50 -13.82 -29.62 22.53
N ARG A 51 -14.74 -29.80 21.58
CA ARG A 51 -15.05 -28.77 20.58
C ARG A 51 -15.47 -27.45 21.23
N CYS A 52 -16.35 -27.50 22.23
CA CYS A 52 -16.77 -26.31 22.95
C CYS A 52 -15.62 -25.66 23.74
N PHE A 53 -14.69 -26.46 24.27
CA PHE A 53 -13.53 -25.96 25.02
C PHE A 53 -12.51 -25.27 24.10
N TYR A 54 -12.17 -25.88 22.96
CA TYR A 54 -11.16 -25.36 22.04
C TYR A 54 -11.68 -24.24 21.13
N HIS A 55 -12.97 -24.25 20.76
CA HIS A 55 -13.54 -23.23 19.89
C HIS A 55 -13.75 -21.91 20.63
N GLN A 56 -12.91 -20.94 20.31
CA GLN A 56 -13.02 -19.60 20.87
C GLN A 56 -13.88 -18.69 19.98
N THR A 57 -14.68 -17.85 20.62
CA THR A 57 -15.44 -16.79 19.96
C THR A 57 -14.67 -15.48 20.04
N LEU A 58 -14.96 -14.51 19.15
CA LEU A 58 -14.36 -13.17 19.24
C LEU A 58 -14.48 -12.56 20.64
N ASN A 59 -15.64 -12.76 21.31
CA ASN A 59 -15.86 -12.21 22.64
C ASN A 59 -15.09 -12.96 23.74
N SER A 60 -15.01 -14.30 23.68
CA SER A 60 -14.23 -15.06 24.66
C SER A 60 -12.74 -14.76 24.53
N THR A 61 -12.25 -14.64 23.30
CA THR A 61 -10.86 -14.28 23.02
C THR A 61 -10.51 -12.86 23.48
N ARG A 62 -11.38 -11.86 23.24
CA ARG A 62 -11.15 -10.48 23.72
C ARG A 62 -11.15 -10.36 25.24
N ARG A 63 -11.89 -11.23 25.93
CA ARG A 63 -11.96 -11.26 27.40
C ARG A 63 -10.90 -12.16 28.03
N PHE A 64 -10.07 -12.82 27.22
CA PHE A 64 -9.01 -13.67 27.72
C PHE A 64 -8.00 -12.83 28.52
N ALA A 65 -7.65 -13.30 29.71
CA ALA A 65 -6.75 -12.56 30.61
C ALA A 65 -5.35 -12.31 30.02
N GLY A 66 -4.92 -13.14 29.05
CA GLY A 66 -3.66 -12.96 28.34
C GLY A 66 -3.77 -12.12 27.06
N PHE A 67 -4.93 -11.54 26.74
CA PHE A 67 -5.08 -10.66 25.57
C PHE A 67 -4.75 -9.23 25.97
N ILE A 68 -3.73 -8.66 25.32
CA ILE A 68 -3.35 -7.25 25.47
C ILE A 68 -3.96 -6.48 24.28
N PRO A 69 -4.94 -5.59 24.53
CA PRO A 69 -5.54 -4.80 23.47
C PRO A 69 -4.54 -3.78 22.92
N SER A 70 -4.66 -3.48 21.63
CA SER A 70 -3.95 -2.40 20.95
C SER A 70 -4.34 -1.05 21.55
N SER A 71 -3.46 -0.06 21.43
CA SER A 71 -3.75 1.33 21.81
C SER A 71 -4.90 1.94 21.02
N LEU A 72 -5.30 1.30 19.91
CA LEU A 72 -6.44 1.72 19.10
C LEU A 72 -7.79 1.34 19.72
N ILE A 73 -7.85 0.44 20.72
CA ILE A 73 -9.14 0.09 21.34
C ILE A 73 -9.58 1.23 22.27
N PRO A 74 -10.81 1.76 22.11
CA PRO A 74 -11.29 2.88 22.91
C PRO A 74 -11.51 2.46 24.37
N LYS A 75 -11.02 3.26 25.30
CA LYS A 75 -11.07 3.05 26.74
C LYS A 75 -12.23 3.80 27.38
N ASP A 76 -12.64 4.91 26.80
CA ASP A 76 -13.73 5.76 27.28
C ASP A 76 -14.72 6.14 26.17
N SER A 77 -15.75 6.89 26.55
CA SER A 77 -16.79 7.35 25.63
C SER A 77 -16.27 8.38 24.62
N LEU A 78 -15.26 9.18 24.98
CA LEU A 78 -14.70 10.19 24.08
C LEU A 78 -13.91 9.54 22.97
N GLU A 79 -13.02 8.60 23.31
CA GLU A 79 -12.25 7.80 22.34
C GLU A 79 -13.18 7.04 21.39
N PHE A 80 -14.28 6.48 21.90
CA PHE A 80 -15.29 5.83 21.07
C PHE A 80 -15.93 6.78 20.05
N ILE A 81 -16.26 8.01 20.46
CA ILE A 81 -16.83 9.03 19.55
C ILE A 81 -15.78 9.51 18.54
N LEU A 82 -14.53 9.70 18.96
CA LEU A 82 -13.44 10.11 18.07
C LEU A 82 -13.11 9.05 17.00
N GLN A 83 -13.45 7.79 17.25
CA GLN A 83 -13.29 6.69 16.29
C GLN A 83 -14.43 6.57 15.29
N SER A 84 -15.54 7.27 15.53
CA SER A 84 -16.66 7.29 14.60
C SER A 84 -16.24 7.77 13.21
N ARG A 85 -17.13 7.54 12.25
CA ARG A 85 -16.96 7.99 10.87
C ARG A 85 -17.06 9.51 10.74
N TYR A 86 -17.70 10.17 11.70
CA TYR A 86 -17.96 11.61 11.70
C TYR A 86 -16.67 12.44 11.60
N ASN A 87 -16.67 13.42 10.69
CA ASN A 87 -15.58 14.39 10.55
C ASN A 87 -16.12 15.82 10.50
N HIS A 88 -15.88 16.55 11.59
CA HIS A 88 -16.37 17.92 11.76
C HIS A 88 -15.87 18.92 10.70
N ASN A 89 -14.71 18.65 10.09
CA ASN A 89 -14.17 19.55 9.06
C ASN A 89 -14.85 19.38 7.70
N LEU A 90 -15.52 18.25 7.45
CA LEU A 90 -16.14 17.92 6.17
C LEU A 90 -17.67 18.00 6.23
N GLU A 91 -18.26 17.80 7.41
CA GLU A 91 -19.71 17.75 7.60
C GLU A 91 -20.24 19.00 8.30
N LEU A 92 -21.14 19.74 7.63
CA LEU A 92 -21.71 20.99 8.12
C LEU A 92 -22.91 20.77 9.08
N PHE A 93 -23.64 19.65 8.94
CA PHE A 93 -24.84 19.31 9.73
C PHE A 93 -25.01 17.79 9.90
N GLY A 94 -24.07 17.13 10.58
CA GLY A 94 -24.17 15.71 10.87
C GLY A 94 -25.29 15.39 11.87
N ASP A 95 -25.93 14.24 11.71
CA ASP A 95 -26.91 13.74 12.66
C ASP A 95 -26.22 13.24 13.93
N LYS A 96 -26.98 13.16 15.03
CA LYS A 96 -26.46 12.59 16.29
C LYS A 96 -25.99 11.13 16.14
N VAL A 97 -26.51 10.41 15.15
CA VAL A 97 -26.14 9.02 14.89
C VAL A 97 -24.73 8.94 14.28
N ASP A 98 -24.31 9.95 13.52
CA ASP A 98 -23.03 9.93 12.80
C ASP A 98 -21.84 9.93 13.77
N THR A 99 -21.98 10.59 14.93
CA THR A 99 -20.95 10.61 15.99
C THR A 99 -20.80 9.26 16.71
N LEU A 100 -21.75 8.34 16.53
CA LEU A 100 -21.72 6.99 17.10
C LEU A 100 -21.48 5.92 16.03
N LEU A 101 -21.62 6.27 14.76
CA LEU A 101 -21.49 5.36 13.64
C LEU A 101 -20.01 5.02 13.42
N GLN A 102 -19.62 3.81 13.79
CA GLN A 102 -18.26 3.32 13.62
C GLN A 102 -17.98 2.91 12.18
N LYS A 103 -16.72 3.06 11.75
CA LYS A 103 -16.26 2.75 10.38
C LYS A 103 -16.55 1.31 9.98
N GLU A 104 -16.28 0.37 10.88
CA GLU A 104 -16.52 -1.06 10.63
C GLU A 104 -18.00 -1.38 10.35
N SER A 105 -18.94 -0.62 10.90
CA SER A 105 -20.39 -0.84 10.71
C SER A 105 -20.85 -0.51 9.29
N VAL A 106 -20.12 0.36 8.60
CA VAL A 106 -20.40 0.78 7.21
C VAL A 106 -19.55 -0.02 6.21
N GLY A 107 -18.69 -0.93 6.70
CA GLY A 107 -17.77 -1.71 5.86
C GLY A 107 -16.50 -0.96 5.47
N GLU A 108 -16.20 0.16 6.13
CA GLU A 108 -14.90 0.82 6.00
C GLU A 108 -13.85 0.04 6.83
N PRO A 109 -12.58 0.03 6.40
CA PRO A 109 -11.53 -0.68 7.11
C PRO A 109 -11.30 -0.04 8.49
N SER A 110 -11.21 -0.89 9.51
CA SER A 110 -11.02 -0.54 10.91
C SER A 110 -10.19 -1.64 11.57
N PHE A 111 -9.52 -1.32 12.67
CA PHE A 111 -8.76 -2.32 13.44
C PHE A 111 -9.68 -3.37 14.09
N ARG A 112 -10.98 -3.08 14.25
CA ARG A 112 -11.94 -3.92 14.96
C ARG A 112 -12.65 -4.88 14.02
N ARG A 113 -12.69 -6.15 14.41
CA ARG A 113 -13.33 -7.23 13.66
C ARG A 113 -14.74 -7.52 14.14
N ILE A 114 -15.75 -7.25 13.32
CA ILE A 114 -17.17 -7.52 13.70
C ILE A 114 -17.50 -9.01 13.63
N ARG A 115 -16.96 -9.72 12.63
CA ARG A 115 -17.29 -11.12 12.32
C ARG A 115 -16.03 -11.98 12.35
N ASN A 116 -16.16 -13.25 12.75
CA ASN A 116 -15.06 -14.21 12.72
C ASN A 116 -14.75 -14.60 11.25
N THR A 117 -14.00 -13.73 10.60
CA THR A 117 -13.58 -13.79 9.20
C THR A 117 -12.08 -13.54 9.15
N VAL A 118 -11.41 -13.91 8.07
CA VAL A 118 -10.00 -13.58 7.82
C VAL A 118 -9.94 -12.88 6.48
N ASP A 119 -9.12 -11.84 6.38
CA ASP A 119 -8.95 -11.10 5.13
C ASP A 119 -7.98 -11.87 4.24
N GLN A 120 -8.47 -12.31 3.09
CA GLN A 120 -7.60 -12.92 2.11
C GLN A 120 -6.81 -11.82 1.42
N THR A 121 -5.49 -11.84 1.56
CA THR A 121 -4.63 -11.04 0.71
C THR A 121 -4.82 -11.53 -0.72
N PRO A 122 -5.24 -10.65 -1.65
CA PRO A 122 -5.36 -11.04 -3.04
C PRO A 122 -3.97 -11.51 -3.49
N LEU A 123 -3.92 -12.69 -4.11
CA LEU A 123 -2.68 -13.18 -4.69
C LEU A 123 -2.14 -12.07 -5.60
N LYS A 124 -0.92 -11.63 -5.33
CA LYS A 124 -0.25 -10.65 -6.18
C LYS A 124 -0.15 -11.29 -7.56
N VAL A 125 -0.93 -10.78 -8.50
CA VAL A 125 -0.85 -11.22 -9.90
C VAL A 125 0.53 -10.79 -10.38
N GLU A 126 1.45 -11.74 -10.48
CA GLU A 126 2.72 -11.48 -11.14
C GLU A 126 2.43 -11.33 -12.63
N HIS A 127 2.46 -10.09 -13.10
CA HIS A 127 2.39 -9.81 -14.53
C HIS A 127 3.66 -10.34 -15.17
N MET A 128 3.59 -11.57 -15.67
CA MET A 128 4.63 -12.17 -16.51
C MET A 128 4.76 -11.33 -17.78
N GLY A 129 5.76 -10.45 -17.81
CA GLY A 129 6.00 -9.52 -18.93
C GLY A 129 6.06 -8.06 -18.50
N HIS A 130 7.00 -7.72 -17.60
CA HIS A 130 7.39 -6.32 -17.44
C HIS A 130 7.76 -5.76 -18.82
N PRO A 131 7.30 -4.55 -19.19
CA PRO A 131 7.62 -3.98 -20.49
C PRO A 131 9.14 -3.84 -20.57
N LEU A 132 9.74 -4.55 -21.54
CA LEU A 132 11.17 -4.51 -21.78
C LEU A 132 11.49 -3.13 -22.34
N ARG A 133 11.89 -2.21 -21.46
CA ARG A 133 12.41 -0.90 -21.85
C ARG A 133 13.81 -1.10 -22.37
N VAL A 134 13.93 -1.28 -23.69
CA VAL A 134 15.22 -1.24 -24.37
C VAL A 134 15.70 0.20 -24.37
N GLY A 135 16.53 0.53 -23.38
CA GLY A 135 17.31 1.77 -23.40
C GLY A 135 18.44 1.64 -24.40
N GLY A 136 18.54 2.61 -25.31
CA GLY A 136 19.62 2.72 -26.28
C GLY A 136 19.71 4.16 -26.80
N LEU A 137 20.89 4.55 -27.28
CA LEU A 137 21.02 5.79 -28.04
C LEU A 137 20.24 5.62 -29.35
N THR A 138 19.26 6.49 -29.62
CA THR A 138 18.53 6.51 -30.90
C THR A 138 19.46 6.74 -32.09
N GLU A 139 20.61 7.36 -31.85
CA GLU A 139 21.63 7.65 -32.85
C GLU A 139 23.03 7.37 -32.29
N LYS A 140 23.87 6.71 -33.08
CA LYS A 140 25.29 6.53 -32.78
C LYS A 140 26.06 7.75 -33.26
N ILE A 141 25.92 8.87 -32.55
CA ILE A 141 26.65 10.10 -32.87
C ILE A 141 28.15 9.83 -32.65
N SER A 142 28.96 10.09 -33.67
CA SER A 142 30.42 9.98 -33.57
C SER A 142 30.93 10.87 -32.43
N PRO A 143 31.91 10.44 -31.62
CA PRO A 143 32.54 11.28 -30.60
C PRO A 143 33.12 12.60 -31.16
N HIS A 144 33.36 12.65 -32.47
CA HIS A 144 33.88 13.82 -33.19
C HIS A 144 32.80 14.74 -33.76
N SER A 145 31.52 14.36 -33.65
CA SER A 145 30.37 15.18 -34.08
C SER A 145 29.90 16.05 -32.92
N VAL A 146 30.76 16.94 -32.44
CA VAL A 146 30.42 17.94 -31.43
C VAL A 146 29.75 19.11 -32.14
N LYS A 147 28.43 19.26 -32.00
CA LYS A 147 27.74 20.51 -32.35
C LYS A 147 28.10 21.55 -31.28
N LEU A 148 29.15 22.32 -31.54
CA LEU A 148 29.54 23.44 -30.66
C LEU A 148 28.38 24.44 -30.60
N ILE A 149 27.96 24.81 -29.39
CA ILE A 149 26.77 25.64 -29.09
C ILE A 149 26.81 27.04 -29.73
N ASN A 150 27.96 27.49 -30.22
CA ASN A 150 28.14 28.83 -30.77
C ASN A 150 28.44 28.80 -32.27
N SER A 151 27.46 28.46 -33.11
CA SER A 151 27.49 28.88 -34.51
C SER A 151 27.06 30.36 -34.60
N GLY A 152 27.98 31.26 -34.24
CA GLY A 152 27.78 32.70 -34.40
C GLY A 152 27.98 33.13 -35.86
N HIS A 153 27.27 34.19 -36.28
CA HIS A 153 27.43 34.77 -37.62
C HIS A 153 28.84 35.40 -37.73
N HIS A 154 29.65 34.91 -38.67
CA HIS A 154 31.00 35.44 -38.89
C HIS A 154 30.91 36.81 -39.56
N SER A 155 30.97 37.91 -38.80
CA SER A 155 31.10 39.26 -39.34
C SER A 155 32.55 39.73 -39.28
N GLN A 156 32.97 40.50 -40.29
CA GLN A 156 34.35 40.95 -40.52
C GLN A 156 34.95 41.79 -39.36
N MET A 157 34.18 42.22 -38.37
CA MET A 157 34.67 43.08 -37.29
C MET A 157 35.30 42.36 -36.10
N THR A 158 35.09 41.05 -35.90
CA THR A 158 35.51 40.39 -34.64
C THR A 158 36.95 39.87 -34.63
N ASN A 159 37.71 40.05 -35.72
CA ASN A 159 39.12 39.65 -35.76
C ASN A 159 39.98 40.70 -36.52
N PRO A 160 40.56 41.70 -35.83
CA PRO A 160 41.35 42.76 -36.47
C PRO A 160 42.69 42.28 -37.07
N GLY A 161 43.03 41.00 -36.94
CA GLY A 161 44.31 40.44 -37.37
C GLY A 161 44.31 39.72 -38.73
N TYR A 162 43.20 39.67 -39.47
CA TYR A 162 43.14 38.91 -40.73
C TYR A 162 42.62 39.75 -41.89
N SER A 163 43.53 40.27 -42.71
CA SER A 163 43.19 40.92 -43.99
C SER A 163 42.74 39.87 -45.00
N ARG A 164 41.50 39.96 -45.48
CA ARG A 164 41.06 39.24 -46.69
C ARG A 164 40.52 40.30 -47.64
N GLN A 165 41.24 40.58 -48.71
CA GLN A 165 40.77 41.46 -49.77
C GLN A 165 39.42 40.93 -50.30
N PRO A 166 38.43 41.80 -50.56
CA PRO A 166 37.04 41.37 -50.75
C PRO A 166 36.68 40.97 -52.19
N ALA A 167 37.64 40.81 -53.10
CA ALA A 167 37.34 40.47 -54.48
C ALA A 167 38.39 39.57 -55.14
N ASP A 168 37.86 38.73 -56.02
CA ASP A 168 38.38 37.56 -56.72
C ASP A 168 39.75 37.72 -57.40
N GLY A 169 40.51 36.62 -57.47
CA GLY A 169 41.48 36.40 -58.55
C GLY A 169 42.97 36.68 -58.29
N ASN A 170 43.79 35.70 -58.66
CA ASN A 170 45.24 35.60 -58.58
C ASN A 170 46.03 36.62 -59.46
N LYS A 171 47.17 37.07 -58.90
CA LYS A 171 48.50 37.38 -59.48
C LYS A 171 48.68 38.47 -60.57
N PHE A 172 49.64 39.36 -60.31
CA PHE A 172 50.38 40.12 -61.34
C PHE A 172 51.43 39.21 -61.98
N ASN A 173 51.43 39.12 -63.31
CA ASN A 173 52.60 38.73 -64.09
C ASN A 173 52.88 39.87 -65.08
N TYR A 174 54.02 40.54 -64.84
CA TYR A 174 54.62 41.68 -65.56
C TYR A 174 53.74 42.89 -65.88
#